data_AF-A0A9P8ASE8-F1
#
_entry.id   AF-A0A9P8ASE8-F1
#
_cell.length_a   1.000
_cell.length_b   1.000
_cell.length_c   1.000
_cell.angle_alpha   90.00
_cell.angle_beta   90.00
_cell.angle_gamma   90.00
#
_symmetry.space_group_name_H-M   'P 1'
#
loop_
_entity.id
_entity.type
_entity.pdbx_description
1 polymer ?
#
loop_
_entity_poly.entity_id
_entity_poly.type
_entity_poly.pdbx_seq_one_letter_code
_entity_poly.pdbx_strand_id
1 'polypeptide(L)'
;MGNLIWHDLARFVSISASIYAVWSAFFGLFFRKFFWDFVGGIVRDPGGIQPAPGAAVFISLIVKAPVIQVFTMIIGAFLVVVEYPLPQFRALAIHRSFIFRIVLLLFQSFLTILYYQIIAKIPSSFDNAVNSGDLLFFPSTIHKHPEGHVEYEIRLCPALQKKPQLPSSDFHAADSTPKVQRLDPFNPPYNPNLFVGYLRNEEQEEEYVVMMNKYSVVRGHFLLVTKEFKSQTLPLVPDDLVQTYALLTAAYKARQNMFAFYNCGDLSGASQPHKHIQFITVDDDDGPPIEALARAVTLEAPDKPFSLTSLPYANHVYRFPQRLSSMPRDKIEHVLAAAFLSLLDLAISTIRHAPDYPAGKPSYNVIITLEHLHVLPRREENFVLQETGDNLNVNALGYAGMLLVKSERELEAVKSEGVGKILRGVGLESVHDLQVAGTSLEPGDVGTHL
;
A
#
# COMPACT_ATOMS: atom_id res chain seq x y z
N MET A 1 -22.48 -12.39 41.31
CA MET A 1 -21.11 -12.26 40.77
C MET A 1 -21.08 -11.59 39.39
N GLY A 2 -21.99 -11.88 38.46
CA GLY A 2 -21.99 -11.27 37.12
C GLY A 2 -22.01 -9.73 37.08
N ASN A 3 -22.85 -9.06 37.88
CA ASN A 3 -22.95 -7.59 37.85
C ASN A 3 -21.65 -6.88 38.27
N LEU A 4 -20.86 -7.44 39.18
CA LEU A 4 -19.56 -6.85 39.57
C LEU A 4 -18.57 -6.92 38.39
N ILE A 5 -18.55 -8.06 37.70
CA ILE A 5 -17.66 -8.30 36.54
C ILE A 5 -17.99 -7.35 35.39
N TRP A 6 -19.28 -7.11 35.11
CA TRP A 6 -19.70 -6.17 34.05
C TRP A 6 -19.36 -4.72 34.38
N HIS A 7 -19.46 -4.31 35.65
CA HIS A 7 -19.07 -2.96 36.08
C HIS A 7 -17.56 -2.74 35.96
N ASP A 8 -16.75 -3.71 36.38
CA ASP A 8 -15.29 -3.64 36.26
C ASP A 8 -14.86 -3.64 34.78
N LEU A 9 -15.47 -4.49 33.95
CA LEU A 9 -15.21 -4.51 32.51
C LEU A 9 -15.58 -3.18 31.84
N ALA A 10 -16.77 -2.64 32.11
CA ALA A 10 -17.20 -1.36 31.55
C ALA A 10 -16.24 -0.22 31.94
N ARG A 11 -15.74 -0.24 33.18
CA ARG A 11 -14.74 0.70 33.67
C ARG A 11 -13.39 0.55 32.94
N PHE A 12 -12.92 -0.67 32.73
CA PHE A 12 -11.70 -0.91 31.94
C PHE A 12 -11.82 -0.44 30.48
N VAL A 13 -12.98 -0.67 29.86
CA VAL A 13 -13.27 -0.17 28.50
C VAL A 13 -13.26 1.36 28.48
N SER A 14 -13.91 2.00 29.45
CA SER A 14 -13.95 3.46 29.61
C SER A 14 -12.55 4.06 29.76
N ILE A 15 -11.70 3.48 30.63
CA ILE A 15 -10.31 3.91 30.83
C ILE A 15 -9.52 3.74 29.52
N SER A 16 -9.61 2.57 28.89
CA SER A 16 -8.87 2.27 27.66
C SER A 16 -9.24 3.24 26.54
N ALA A 17 -10.55 3.42 26.29
CA ALA A 17 -11.06 4.34 25.28
C ALA A 17 -10.59 5.78 25.54
N SER A 18 -10.55 6.21 26.81
CA SER A 18 -10.12 7.55 27.19
C SER A 18 -8.61 7.76 27.04
N ILE A 19 -7.79 6.74 27.31
CA ILE A 19 -6.34 6.76 27.02
C ILE A 19 -6.11 6.86 25.51
N TYR A 20 -6.82 6.07 24.69
CA TYR A 20 -6.76 6.18 23.23
C TYR A 20 -7.27 7.52 22.72
N ALA A 21 -8.26 8.14 23.37
CA ALA A 21 -8.72 9.48 23.04
C ALA A 21 -7.61 10.52 23.28
N VAL A 22 -6.95 10.50 24.44
CA VAL A 22 -5.78 11.35 24.74
C VAL A 22 -4.66 11.14 23.73
N TRP A 23 -4.35 9.88 23.43
CA TRP A 23 -3.30 9.52 22.47
C TRP A 23 -3.64 10.00 21.06
N SER A 24 -4.84 9.72 20.56
CA SER A 24 -5.28 10.16 19.23
C SER A 24 -5.32 11.69 19.11
N ALA A 25 -5.77 12.38 20.17
CA ALA A 25 -5.78 13.83 20.23
C ALA A 25 -4.37 14.42 20.17
N PHE A 26 -3.40 13.80 20.86
CA PHE A 26 -2.00 14.20 20.79
C PHE A 26 -1.46 14.14 19.37
N PHE A 27 -1.70 13.05 18.63
CA PHE A 27 -1.32 12.98 17.22
C PHE A 27 -2.11 13.97 16.35
N GLY A 28 -3.40 14.17 16.64
CA GLY A 28 -4.23 15.13 15.94
C GLY A 28 -3.79 16.61 16.12
N LEU A 29 -2.97 16.94 17.11
CA LEU A 29 -2.35 18.27 17.24
C LEU A 29 -1.32 18.55 16.15
N PHE A 30 -0.65 17.50 15.66
CA PHE A 30 0.39 17.57 14.63
C PHE A 30 -0.17 17.28 13.23
N PHE A 31 -1.17 16.40 13.12
CA PHE A 31 -1.78 16.00 11.85
C PHE A 31 -3.24 16.47 11.78
N ARG A 32 -3.44 17.74 11.42
CA ARG A 32 -4.72 18.42 11.61
C ARG A 32 -5.62 18.28 10.38
N LYS A 33 -6.57 17.35 10.42
CA LYS A 33 -7.56 17.14 9.34
C LYS A 33 -8.97 16.96 9.88
N PHE A 34 -9.94 17.54 9.16
CA PHE A 34 -11.37 17.36 9.45
C PHE A 34 -11.93 16.24 8.59
N PHE A 35 -12.59 15.26 9.21
CA PHE A 35 -13.03 14.04 8.55
C PHE A 35 -14.06 14.26 7.42
N TRP A 36 -14.92 15.27 7.48
CA TRP A 36 -16.03 15.48 6.52
C TRP A 36 -15.82 16.69 5.61
N ASP A 37 -14.59 17.18 5.48
CA ASP A 37 -14.25 18.35 4.66
C ASP A 37 -14.60 18.17 3.16
N PHE A 38 -14.76 16.93 2.70
CA PHE A 38 -15.17 16.58 1.34
C PHE A 38 -16.69 16.58 1.10
N VAL A 39 -17.53 16.55 2.15
CA VAL A 39 -18.99 16.47 1.97
C VAL A 39 -19.55 17.83 1.59
N GLY A 40 -20.05 17.93 0.35
CA GLY A 40 -20.62 19.18 -0.20
C GLY A 40 -19.58 20.25 -0.53
N GLY A 41 -18.29 19.89 -0.55
CA GLY A 41 -17.22 20.81 -0.94
C GLY A 41 -17.27 21.14 -2.44
N ILE A 42 -16.83 22.36 -2.78
CA ILE A 42 -16.74 22.84 -4.17
C ILE A 42 -15.26 22.82 -4.56
N VAL A 43 -14.96 22.10 -5.63
CA VAL A 43 -13.61 22.10 -6.23
C VAL A 43 -13.41 23.43 -6.95
N ARG A 44 -12.37 24.18 -6.60
CA ARG A 44 -11.96 25.39 -7.34
C ARG A 44 -10.46 25.35 -7.64
N ASP A 45 -10.10 25.85 -8.81
CA ASP A 45 -8.73 26.09 -9.24
C ASP A 45 -8.41 27.59 -9.17
N PRO A 46 -7.30 28.02 -8.53
CA PRO A 46 -6.40 27.23 -7.68
C PRO A 46 -6.99 26.97 -6.29
N GLY A 47 -6.66 25.83 -5.68
CA GLY A 47 -6.93 25.60 -4.24
C GLY A 47 -7.65 24.31 -3.81
N GLY A 48 -7.93 23.37 -4.71
CA GLY A 48 -8.46 22.04 -4.34
C GLY A 48 -9.92 22.03 -3.87
N ILE A 49 -10.31 21.02 -3.09
CA ILE A 49 -11.66 20.95 -2.50
C ILE A 49 -11.77 22.01 -1.43
N GLN A 50 -12.55 23.06 -1.69
CA GLN A 50 -12.99 23.97 -0.63
C GLN A 50 -14.16 23.31 0.08
N PRO A 51 -14.06 23.07 1.40
CA PRO A 51 -15.14 22.44 2.12
C PRO A 51 -16.40 23.30 2.06
N ALA A 52 -17.57 22.66 2.14
CA ALA A 52 -18.83 23.37 2.15
C ALA A 52 -18.79 24.50 3.19
N PRO A 53 -19.48 25.64 2.98
CA PRO A 53 -19.58 26.68 4.00
C PRO A 53 -20.02 26.17 5.38
N GLY A 54 -20.83 25.09 5.41
CA GLY A 54 -21.23 24.41 6.64
C GLY A 54 -20.10 23.70 7.41
N ALA A 55 -18.97 23.40 6.76
CA ALA A 55 -17.78 22.77 7.36
C ALA A 55 -16.77 23.80 7.91
N ALA A 56 -16.95 25.10 7.65
CA ALA A 56 -16.01 26.16 8.02
C ALA A 56 -15.69 26.19 9.53
N VAL A 57 -16.70 25.92 10.36
CA VAL A 57 -16.54 25.85 11.82
C VAL A 57 -15.60 24.71 12.21
N PHE A 58 -15.79 23.52 11.65
CA PHE A 58 -14.96 22.37 11.95
C PHE A 58 -13.52 22.55 11.47
N ILE A 59 -13.30 23.18 10.32
CA ILE A 59 -11.95 23.48 9.83
C ILE A 59 -11.24 24.48 10.74
N SER A 60 -11.94 25.52 11.19
CA SER A 60 -11.37 26.48 12.15
C SER A 60 -10.97 25.78 13.45
N LEU A 61 -11.87 24.93 13.98
CA LEU A 61 -11.69 24.27 15.27
C LEU A 61 -10.77 23.05 15.23
N ILE A 62 -10.60 22.38 14.09
CA ILE A 62 -9.80 21.13 13.99
C ILE A 62 -8.47 21.41 13.28
N VAL A 63 -8.51 22.15 12.16
CA VAL A 63 -7.35 22.35 11.29
C VAL A 63 -6.54 23.56 11.74
N LYS A 64 -7.18 24.71 11.98
CA LYS A 64 -6.47 25.97 12.25
C LYS A 64 -6.04 26.13 13.72
N ALA A 65 -6.92 25.85 14.67
CA ALA A 65 -6.73 26.20 16.10
C ALA A 65 -6.66 25.00 17.07
N PRO A 66 -6.37 23.80 16.56
CA PRO A 66 -6.64 22.44 17.14
C PRO A 66 -7.53 22.33 18.39
N VAL A 67 -8.66 23.06 18.42
CA VAL A 67 -9.57 23.12 19.56
C VAL A 67 -10.16 21.75 19.86
N ILE A 68 -10.66 21.02 18.85
CA ILE A 68 -11.28 19.71 19.07
C ILE A 68 -10.29 18.72 19.66
N GLN A 69 -9.04 18.72 19.20
CA GLN A 69 -7.99 17.84 19.71
C GLN A 69 -7.63 18.19 21.15
N VAL A 70 -7.48 19.48 21.49
CA VAL A 70 -7.25 19.91 22.87
C VAL A 70 -8.41 19.50 23.78
N PHE A 71 -9.66 19.69 23.34
CA PHE A 71 -10.83 19.28 24.11
C PHE A 71 -10.91 17.75 24.29
N THR A 72 -10.65 16.96 23.25
CA THR A 72 -10.60 15.50 23.36
C THR A 72 -9.53 15.05 24.35
N MET A 73 -8.36 15.70 24.34
CA MET A 73 -7.27 15.41 25.27
C MET A 73 -7.67 15.70 26.73
N ILE A 74 -8.27 16.87 26.98
CA ILE A 74 -8.75 17.26 28.31
C ILE A 74 -9.84 16.30 28.80
N ILE A 75 -10.81 15.99 27.94
CA ILE A 75 -11.94 15.11 28.29
C ILE A 75 -11.45 13.68 28.55
N GLY A 76 -10.56 13.16 27.71
CA GLY A 76 -9.98 11.83 27.91
C GLY A 76 -9.15 11.75 29.18
N ALA A 77 -8.29 12.74 29.46
CA ALA A 77 -7.52 12.80 30.71
C ALA A 77 -8.44 12.90 31.93
N PHE A 78 -9.50 13.70 31.83
CA PHE A 78 -10.50 13.84 32.89
C PHE A 78 -11.29 12.55 33.12
N LEU A 79 -11.72 11.85 32.07
CA LEU A 79 -12.40 10.56 32.18
C LEU A 79 -11.51 9.49 32.81
N VAL A 80 -10.20 9.48 32.51
CA VAL A 80 -9.24 8.61 33.21
C VAL A 80 -9.20 8.92 34.71
N VAL A 81 -9.22 10.19 35.11
CA VAL A 81 -9.28 10.59 36.53
C VAL A 81 -10.63 10.24 37.16
N VAL A 82 -11.74 10.32 36.43
CA VAL A 82 -13.07 9.93 36.95
C VAL A 82 -13.17 8.42 37.14
N GLU A 83 -12.62 7.62 36.21
CA GLU A 83 -12.66 6.16 36.30
C GLU A 83 -11.55 5.61 37.20
N TYR A 84 -10.42 6.29 37.34
CA TYR A 84 -9.32 5.93 38.23
C TYR A 84 -8.95 7.11 39.16
N PRO A 85 -9.83 7.41 40.13
CA PRO A 85 -9.74 8.65 40.91
C PRO A 85 -8.58 8.65 41.88
N LEU A 86 -7.84 9.77 41.85
CA LEU A 86 -6.97 10.18 42.93
C LEU A 86 -7.79 10.32 44.23
N PRO A 87 -7.19 10.12 45.42
CA PRO A 87 -7.90 10.15 46.70
C PRO A 87 -8.77 11.39 46.92
N GLN A 88 -8.31 12.55 46.42
CA GLN A 88 -9.00 13.84 46.51
C GLN A 88 -10.28 13.91 45.65
N PHE A 89 -10.35 13.15 44.55
CA PHE A 89 -11.48 13.14 43.61
C PHE A 89 -12.62 12.22 44.03
N ARG A 90 -12.35 11.23 44.90
CA ARG A 90 -13.36 10.27 45.39
C ARG A 90 -14.47 10.91 46.22
N ALA A 91 -14.19 12.07 46.83
CA ALA A 91 -15.14 12.79 47.67
C ALA A 91 -16.18 13.60 46.88
N LEU A 92 -15.88 13.93 45.60
CA LEU A 92 -16.74 14.78 44.78
C LEU A 92 -18.02 14.05 44.35
N ALA A 93 -19.15 14.76 44.35
CA ALA A 93 -20.46 14.22 43.93
C ALA A 93 -20.45 13.76 42.46
N ILE A 94 -19.66 14.43 41.62
CA ILE A 94 -19.51 14.14 40.19
C ILE A 94 -18.95 12.74 39.94
N HIS A 95 -18.01 12.26 40.77
CA HIS A 95 -17.45 10.92 40.64
C HIS A 95 -18.53 9.83 40.79
N ARG A 96 -19.58 10.08 41.57
CA ARG A 96 -20.65 9.11 41.87
C ARG A 96 -21.78 9.08 40.83
N SER A 97 -21.75 9.97 39.83
CA SER A 97 -22.81 10.08 38.83
C SER A 97 -22.52 9.22 37.59
N PHE A 98 -23.32 8.17 37.39
CA PHE A 98 -23.26 7.35 36.16
C PHE A 98 -23.71 8.12 34.92
N ILE A 99 -24.74 8.95 35.05
CA ILE A 99 -25.27 9.76 33.95
C ILE A 99 -24.17 10.68 33.40
N PHE A 100 -23.41 11.31 34.30
CA PHE A 100 -22.33 12.20 33.93
C PHE A 100 -21.23 11.49 33.14
N ARG A 101 -20.85 10.26 33.55
CA ARG A 101 -19.86 9.43 32.83
C ARG A 101 -20.34 9.07 31.43
N ILE A 102 -21.59 8.62 31.29
CA ILE A 102 -22.18 8.26 30.00
C ILE A 102 -22.18 9.46 29.05
N VAL A 103 -22.61 10.63 29.53
CA VAL A 103 -22.62 11.86 28.73
C VAL A 103 -21.21 12.23 28.27
N LEU A 104 -20.20 12.17 29.14
CA LEU A 104 -18.82 12.45 28.77
C LEU A 104 -18.25 11.43 27.78
N LEU A 105 -18.57 10.15 27.92
CA LEU A 105 -18.13 9.11 26.99
C LEU A 105 -18.76 9.29 25.59
N LEU A 106 -20.04 9.67 25.52
CA LEU A 106 -20.69 10.01 24.26
C LEU A 106 -20.05 11.24 23.63
N PHE A 107 -19.74 12.26 24.43
CA PHE A 107 -19.09 13.48 23.95
C PHE A 107 -17.65 13.22 23.49
N GLN A 108 -16.88 12.41 24.21
CA GLN A 108 -15.56 11.96 23.80
C GLN A 108 -15.63 11.23 22.45
N SER A 109 -16.54 10.27 22.31
CA SER A 109 -16.75 9.52 21.06
C SER A 109 -17.04 10.46 19.89
N PHE A 110 -17.95 11.43 20.10
CA PHE A 110 -18.27 12.45 19.13
C PHE A 110 -17.05 13.30 18.74
N LEU A 111 -16.18 13.69 19.66
CA LEU A 111 -15.00 14.48 19.30
C LEU A 111 -13.94 13.65 18.57
N THR A 112 -13.74 12.39 18.97
CA THR A 112 -12.75 11.49 18.35
C THR A 112 -13.07 11.11 16.91
N ILE A 113 -14.35 11.09 16.52
CA ILE A 113 -14.75 10.73 15.15
C ILE A 113 -14.42 11.83 14.14
N LEU A 114 -14.20 13.07 14.60
CA LEU A 114 -14.04 14.25 13.74
C LEU A 114 -12.68 14.31 13.03
N TYR A 115 -11.70 13.47 13.38
CA TYR A 115 -10.32 13.51 12.84
C TYR A 115 -9.72 12.12 12.51
N TYR A 116 -10.55 11.13 12.17
CA TYR A 116 -10.14 9.72 12.04
C TYR A 116 -9.33 9.37 10.76
N GLN A 117 -8.45 8.36 10.88
CA GLN A 117 -7.52 7.85 9.85
C GLN A 117 -8.21 7.19 8.64
N ILE A 118 -7.67 7.43 7.44
CA ILE A 118 -8.19 6.93 6.15
C ILE A 118 -8.33 5.40 6.11
N ILE A 119 -7.46 4.66 6.81
CA ILE A 119 -7.42 3.20 6.76
C ILE A 119 -8.71 2.52 7.29
N ALA A 120 -9.35 3.01 8.35
CA ALA A 120 -10.58 2.34 8.81
C ALA A 120 -11.80 2.60 7.91
N LYS A 121 -11.69 3.52 6.94
CA LYS A 121 -12.71 3.67 5.89
C LYS A 121 -12.62 2.56 4.85
N ILE A 122 -11.47 1.88 4.70
CA ILE A 122 -11.25 0.97 3.57
C ILE A 122 -12.32 -0.14 3.50
N PRO A 123 -12.66 -0.87 4.58
CA PRO A 123 -13.70 -1.89 4.52
C PRO A 123 -15.08 -1.34 4.15
N SER A 124 -15.51 -0.25 4.79
CA SER A 124 -16.85 0.32 4.56
C SER A 124 -16.96 1.02 3.20
N SER A 125 -15.92 1.73 2.75
CA SER A 125 -15.82 2.28 1.40
C SER A 125 -15.86 1.17 0.34
N PHE A 126 -15.23 0.02 0.58
CA PHE A 126 -15.27 -1.11 -0.34
C PHE A 126 -16.70 -1.66 -0.47
N ASP A 127 -17.35 -1.96 0.66
CA ASP A 127 -18.71 -2.51 0.66
C ASP A 127 -19.71 -1.52 0.04
N ASN A 128 -19.59 -0.21 0.33
CA ASN A 128 -20.41 0.83 -0.28
C ASN A 128 -20.20 0.89 -1.80
N ALA A 129 -18.96 0.84 -2.26
CA ALA A 129 -18.63 0.88 -3.69
C ALA A 129 -19.16 -0.36 -4.42
N VAL A 130 -19.09 -1.54 -3.81
CA VAL A 130 -19.70 -2.78 -4.33
C VAL A 130 -21.23 -2.63 -4.41
N ASN A 131 -21.87 -2.17 -3.34
CA ASN A 131 -23.33 -2.03 -3.27
C ASN A 131 -23.87 -0.98 -4.26
N SER A 132 -23.08 0.06 -4.54
CA SER A 132 -23.43 1.07 -5.54
C SER A 132 -23.25 0.59 -7.00
N GLY A 133 -22.54 -0.52 -7.22
CA GLY A 133 -22.18 -1.01 -8.54
C GLY A 133 -21.00 -0.30 -9.19
N ASP A 134 -20.40 0.70 -8.53
CA ASP A 134 -19.24 1.43 -9.04
C ASP A 134 -17.93 0.63 -8.93
N LEU A 135 -17.87 -0.33 -8.01
CA LEU A 135 -16.79 -1.30 -7.86
C LEU A 135 -17.27 -2.70 -8.25
N LEU A 136 -16.57 -3.31 -9.19
CA LEU A 136 -16.81 -4.68 -9.64
C LEU A 136 -15.90 -5.63 -8.87
N PHE A 137 -16.49 -6.34 -7.91
CA PHE A 137 -15.81 -7.40 -7.16
C PHE A 137 -16.00 -8.75 -7.86
N PHE A 138 -14.90 -9.44 -8.11
CA PHE A 138 -14.90 -10.75 -8.78
C PHE A 138 -14.53 -11.84 -7.77
N PRO A 139 -15.49 -12.69 -7.35
CA PRO A 139 -15.19 -13.84 -6.52
C PRO A 139 -14.15 -14.75 -7.18
N SER A 140 -13.20 -15.23 -6.39
CA SER A 140 -12.09 -16.05 -6.85
C SER A 140 -11.76 -17.13 -5.82
N THR A 141 -11.12 -18.20 -6.26
CA THR A 141 -10.62 -19.29 -5.42
C THR A 141 -9.09 -19.32 -5.45
N ILE A 142 -8.46 -19.67 -4.34
CA ILE A 142 -7.00 -19.80 -4.24
C ILE A 142 -6.63 -21.28 -4.28
N HIS A 143 -5.68 -21.64 -5.13
CA HIS A 143 -5.06 -22.95 -5.18
C HIS A 143 -3.60 -22.84 -4.74
N LYS A 144 -3.26 -23.49 -3.63
CA LYS A 144 -1.88 -23.57 -3.13
C LYS A 144 -1.06 -24.53 -4.00
N HIS A 145 0.13 -24.11 -4.39
CA HIS A 145 1.06 -24.87 -5.24
C HIS A 145 2.48 -24.78 -4.67
N PRO A 146 2.94 -25.82 -3.94
CA PRO A 146 4.29 -25.84 -3.41
C PRO A 146 5.30 -26.11 -4.54
N GLU A 147 6.25 -25.20 -4.71
CA GLU A 147 7.35 -25.36 -5.68
C GLU A 147 8.64 -24.77 -5.08
N GLY A 148 9.68 -25.60 -5.01
CA GLY A 148 10.91 -25.25 -4.29
C GLY A 148 10.63 -25.03 -2.80
N HIS A 149 10.93 -23.82 -2.33
CA HIS A 149 10.73 -23.40 -0.93
C HIS A 149 9.62 -22.36 -0.76
N VAL A 150 8.76 -22.20 -1.77
CA VAL A 150 7.64 -21.26 -1.77
C VAL A 150 6.33 -22.02 -1.94
N GLU A 151 5.33 -21.70 -1.12
CA GLU A 151 3.96 -22.15 -1.33
C GLU A 151 3.21 -21.10 -2.15
N TYR A 152 3.26 -21.21 -3.47
CA TYR A 152 2.63 -20.25 -4.36
C TYR A 152 1.11 -20.29 -4.25
N GLU A 153 0.48 -19.14 -4.41
CA GLU A 153 -0.96 -18.98 -4.50
C GLU A 153 -1.37 -18.73 -5.94
N ILE A 154 -2.07 -19.67 -6.57
CA ILE A 154 -2.65 -19.48 -7.90
C ILE A 154 -4.14 -19.18 -7.74
N ARG A 155 -4.51 -17.92 -7.94
CA ARG A 155 -5.87 -17.44 -7.83
C ARG A 155 -6.62 -17.63 -9.14
N LEU A 156 -7.70 -18.41 -9.11
CA LEU A 156 -8.59 -18.64 -10.24
C LEU A 156 -9.77 -17.68 -10.18
N CYS A 157 -9.95 -16.88 -11.25
CA CYS A 157 -11.02 -15.90 -11.35
C CYS A 157 -11.67 -15.89 -12.74
N PRO A 158 -12.62 -16.81 -13.03
CA PRO A 158 -13.22 -16.97 -14.35
C PRO A 158 -13.95 -15.72 -14.87
N ALA A 159 -14.47 -14.89 -13.96
CA ALA A 159 -15.20 -13.67 -14.31
C ALA A 159 -14.36 -12.64 -15.09
N LEU A 160 -13.02 -12.72 -15.00
CA LEU A 160 -12.11 -11.82 -15.73
C LEU A 160 -12.09 -12.07 -17.23
N GLN A 161 -12.53 -13.23 -17.72
CA GLN A 161 -12.68 -13.48 -19.16
C GLN A 161 -13.68 -12.52 -19.82
N LYS A 162 -14.64 -11.98 -19.05
CA LYS A 162 -15.66 -11.05 -19.51
C LYS A 162 -15.26 -9.58 -19.37
N LYS A 163 -14.05 -9.31 -18.86
CA LYS A 163 -13.55 -7.94 -18.70
C LYS A 163 -13.24 -7.36 -20.09
N PRO A 164 -13.63 -6.10 -20.39
CA PRO A 164 -13.20 -5.46 -21.62
C PRO A 164 -11.67 -5.47 -21.69
N GLN A 165 -11.10 -6.01 -22.77
CA GLN A 165 -9.67 -5.98 -22.99
C GLN A 165 -9.25 -4.52 -23.21
N LEU A 166 -8.55 -3.95 -22.22
CA LEU A 166 -7.81 -2.72 -22.43
C LEU A 166 -6.52 -3.12 -23.18
N PRO A 167 -6.21 -2.51 -24.34
CA PRO A 167 -4.93 -2.71 -25.00
C PRO A 167 -3.80 -2.30 -24.03
N SER A 168 -2.67 -3.00 -24.14
CA SER A 168 -1.42 -2.70 -23.45
C SER A 168 -1.15 -1.19 -23.50
N SER A 169 -0.79 -0.61 -22.36
CA SER A 169 -0.55 0.82 -22.27
C SER A 169 0.81 1.13 -22.89
N ASP A 170 0.83 1.61 -24.13
CA ASP A 170 2.06 2.21 -24.69
C ASP A 170 2.37 3.49 -23.91
N PHE A 171 3.33 3.45 -23.01
CA PHE A 171 3.69 4.62 -22.18
C PHE A 171 4.57 5.63 -22.94
N HIS A 172 4.90 5.34 -24.21
CA HIS A 172 5.74 6.13 -25.10
C HIS A 172 4.97 7.07 -26.06
N ALA A 173 3.65 6.97 -26.17
CA ALA A 173 2.87 7.75 -27.13
C ALA A 173 2.46 9.14 -26.60
N ALA A 174 3.42 10.05 -26.44
CA ALA A 174 3.14 11.46 -26.18
C ALA A 174 2.96 12.29 -27.46
N ASP A 175 3.43 11.85 -28.64
CA ASP A 175 3.68 12.78 -29.76
C ASP A 175 3.18 12.41 -31.17
N SER A 176 2.32 11.40 -31.38
CA SER A 176 1.78 11.23 -32.75
C SER A 176 0.41 10.55 -32.82
N THR A 177 -0.56 11.33 -33.31
CA THR A 177 -1.95 11.02 -33.75
C THR A 177 -3.05 11.06 -32.68
N PRO A 178 -4.25 11.62 -33.01
CA PRO A 178 -5.35 11.81 -32.07
C PRO A 178 -6.07 10.49 -31.83
N LYS A 179 -5.50 9.60 -31.02
CA LYS A 179 -6.26 8.52 -30.39
C LYS A 179 -7.23 9.15 -29.40
N VAL A 180 -8.49 8.70 -29.41
CA VAL A 180 -9.51 9.03 -28.39
C VAL A 180 -8.83 9.13 -27.03
N GLN A 181 -8.71 10.35 -26.48
CA GLN A 181 -8.13 10.56 -25.15
C GLN A 181 -8.98 9.74 -24.19
N ARG A 182 -8.49 8.56 -23.80
CA ARG A 182 -9.08 7.81 -22.70
C ARG A 182 -8.93 8.72 -21.50
N LEU A 183 -10.08 9.13 -20.97
CA LEU A 183 -10.13 9.91 -19.75
C LEU A 183 -9.35 9.12 -18.69
N ASP A 184 -8.30 9.74 -18.16
CA ASP A 184 -7.51 9.17 -17.08
C ASP A 184 -8.45 8.91 -15.89
N PRO A 185 -8.66 7.64 -15.47
CA PRO A 185 -9.59 7.31 -14.40
C PRO A 185 -9.17 7.88 -13.04
N PHE A 186 -7.93 8.37 -12.94
CA PHE A 186 -7.38 8.99 -11.75
C PHE A 186 -7.35 10.52 -11.82
N ASN A 187 -7.92 11.12 -12.86
CA ASN A 187 -8.15 12.57 -12.89
C ASN A 187 -9.54 12.92 -12.34
N PRO A 188 -9.69 14.11 -11.72
CA PRO A 188 -10.99 14.61 -11.32
C PRO A 188 -11.89 14.91 -12.53
N PRO A 189 -13.23 14.82 -12.39
CA PRO A 189 -13.96 14.48 -11.18
C PRO A 189 -13.88 12.99 -10.85
N TYR A 190 -13.51 12.67 -9.61
CA TYR A 190 -13.44 11.30 -9.14
C TYR A 190 -14.83 10.68 -9.00
N ASN A 191 -14.93 9.38 -9.21
CA ASN A 191 -16.11 8.63 -8.77
C ASN A 191 -16.18 8.69 -7.23
N PRO A 192 -17.26 9.25 -6.64
CA PRO A 192 -17.34 9.49 -5.19
C PRO A 192 -17.38 8.19 -4.38
N ASN A 193 -17.81 7.07 -4.98
CA ASN A 193 -17.83 5.76 -4.32
C ASN A 193 -16.48 5.04 -4.39
N LEU A 194 -15.63 5.39 -5.35
CA LEU A 194 -14.26 4.87 -5.44
C LEU A 194 -13.25 5.75 -4.71
N PHE A 195 -13.51 7.05 -4.58
CA PHE A 195 -12.65 7.97 -3.84
C PHE A 195 -12.73 7.73 -2.32
N VAL A 196 -11.57 7.55 -1.68
CA VAL A 196 -11.49 7.32 -0.22
C VAL A 196 -11.08 8.60 0.50
N GLY A 197 -10.11 9.34 -0.05
CA GLY A 197 -9.61 10.57 0.55
C GLY A 197 -8.30 11.05 -0.06
N TYR A 198 -7.88 12.25 0.33
CA TYR A 198 -6.55 12.78 0.00
C TYR A 198 -5.54 12.49 1.11
N LEU A 199 -4.33 12.15 0.68
CA LEU A 199 -3.15 12.19 1.53
C LEU A 199 -2.33 13.41 1.12
N ARG A 200 -2.06 14.24 2.12
CA ARG A 200 -1.28 15.47 2.01
C ARG A 200 -0.54 15.62 3.32
N ASN A 201 0.73 15.98 3.22
CA ASN A 201 1.51 16.45 4.35
C ASN A 201 1.72 17.96 4.22
N GLU A 202 1.65 18.69 5.33
CA GLU A 202 1.83 20.14 5.35
C GLU A 202 3.25 20.56 4.92
N GLU A 203 4.23 19.67 5.08
CA GLU A 203 5.63 19.88 4.72
C GLU A 203 5.99 19.50 3.27
N GLN A 204 5.07 18.89 2.51
CA GLN A 204 5.39 18.28 1.21
C GLN A 204 4.62 18.92 0.07
N GLU A 205 5.29 19.03 -1.07
CA GLU A 205 4.72 19.55 -2.31
C GLU A 205 3.79 18.53 -3.00
N GLU A 206 4.00 17.23 -2.77
CA GLU A 206 3.22 16.17 -3.41
C GLU A 206 1.89 15.91 -2.68
N GLU A 207 0.82 15.80 -3.45
CA GLU A 207 -0.49 15.36 -2.96
C GLU A 207 -0.85 14.02 -3.59
N TYR A 208 -1.54 13.18 -2.82
CA TYR A 208 -1.98 11.86 -3.28
C TYR A 208 -3.47 11.67 -3.08
N VAL A 209 -4.03 10.78 -3.90
CA VAL A 209 -5.41 10.35 -3.86
C VAL A 209 -5.44 8.87 -3.50
N VAL A 210 -6.21 8.52 -2.46
CA VAL A 210 -6.51 7.13 -2.12
C VAL A 210 -7.82 6.75 -2.78
N MET A 211 -7.80 5.70 -3.61
CA MET A 211 -8.96 5.24 -4.36
C MET A 211 -9.12 3.73 -4.31
N MET A 212 -10.36 3.23 -4.33
CA MET A 212 -10.64 1.82 -4.49
C MET A 212 -10.34 1.35 -5.90
N ASN A 213 -9.80 0.14 -6.02
CA ASN A 213 -9.65 -0.48 -7.32
C ASN A 213 -11.02 -0.90 -7.86
N LYS A 214 -11.45 -0.26 -8.96
CA LYS A 214 -12.71 -0.53 -9.63
C LYS A 214 -12.91 -1.99 -10.02
N TYR A 215 -11.84 -2.71 -10.37
CA TYR A 215 -11.88 -4.10 -10.83
C TYR A 215 -11.15 -4.99 -9.83
N SER A 216 -11.77 -5.20 -8.67
CA SER A 216 -11.14 -5.87 -7.53
C SER A 216 -11.38 -7.36 -7.54
N VAL A 217 -10.29 -8.14 -7.45
CA VAL A 217 -10.34 -9.60 -7.20
C VAL A 217 -10.12 -9.90 -5.71
N VAL A 218 -9.33 -9.07 -5.04
CA VAL A 218 -9.07 -9.12 -3.60
C VAL A 218 -9.91 -8.03 -2.92
N ARG A 219 -10.60 -8.37 -1.82
CA ARG A 219 -11.40 -7.39 -1.08
C ARG A 219 -10.49 -6.32 -0.48
N GLY A 220 -10.96 -5.07 -0.47
CA GLY A 220 -10.18 -3.95 0.08
C GLY A 220 -8.95 -3.57 -0.74
N HIS A 221 -8.82 -4.03 -2.00
CA HIS A 221 -7.76 -3.57 -2.90
C HIS A 221 -7.94 -2.07 -3.19
N PHE A 222 -6.98 -1.25 -2.78
CA PHE A 222 -6.96 0.19 -3.04
C PHE A 222 -5.63 0.65 -3.66
N LEU A 223 -5.64 1.89 -4.14
CA LEU A 223 -4.57 2.55 -4.89
C LEU A 223 -4.18 3.83 -4.15
N LEU A 224 -2.88 4.08 -4.06
CA LEU A 224 -2.30 5.39 -3.75
C LEU A 224 -1.83 6.00 -5.07
N VAL A 225 -2.50 7.05 -5.52
CA VAL A 225 -2.24 7.69 -6.82
C VAL A 225 -1.69 9.09 -6.61
N THR A 226 -0.73 9.52 -7.41
CA THR A 226 -0.33 10.94 -7.44
C THR A 226 -1.54 11.79 -7.82
N LYS A 227 -1.71 12.96 -7.23
CA LYS A 227 -2.86 13.82 -7.58
C LYS A 227 -2.67 14.43 -8.97
N GLU A 228 -1.48 14.95 -9.23
CA GLU A 228 -1.08 15.41 -10.55
C GLU A 228 -0.56 14.24 -11.37
N PHE A 229 -0.80 14.27 -12.68
CA PHE A 229 -0.33 13.22 -13.56
C PHE A 229 1.19 13.11 -13.51
N LYS A 230 1.67 11.95 -13.06
CA LYS A 230 3.06 11.51 -13.20
C LYS A 230 3.10 10.20 -13.95
N SER A 231 4.14 9.99 -14.76
CA SER A 231 4.27 8.74 -15.52
C SER A 231 4.55 7.55 -14.59
N GLN A 232 3.88 6.43 -14.86
CA GLN A 232 4.13 5.11 -14.26
C GLN A 232 5.52 4.53 -14.62
N THR A 233 6.30 5.23 -15.46
CA THR A 233 7.71 4.91 -15.75
C THR A 233 8.70 5.62 -14.84
N LEU A 234 8.23 6.50 -13.93
CA LEU A 234 9.09 7.22 -13.00
C LEU A 234 9.36 6.38 -11.75
N PRO A 235 10.60 6.41 -11.22
CA PRO A 235 10.92 5.71 -9.99
C PRO A 235 10.12 6.25 -8.80
N LEU A 236 9.99 5.43 -7.77
CA LEU A 236 9.42 5.85 -6.49
C LEU A 236 10.35 6.91 -5.88
N VAL A 237 9.76 8.03 -5.47
CA VAL A 237 10.48 9.08 -4.73
C VAL A 237 10.38 8.81 -3.22
N PRO A 238 11.21 9.43 -2.36
CA PRO A 238 11.16 9.19 -0.92
C PRO A 238 9.77 9.34 -0.32
N ASP A 239 8.99 10.33 -0.77
CA ASP A 239 7.63 10.52 -0.26
C ASP A 239 6.69 9.35 -0.60
N ASP A 240 6.76 8.81 -1.82
CA ASP A 240 5.96 7.64 -2.21
C ASP A 240 6.19 6.46 -1.24
N LEU A 241 7.47 6.23 -0.89
CA LEU A 241 7.89 5.17 0.01
C LEU A 241 7.39 5.43 1.43
N VAL A 242 7.53 6.66 1.93
CA VAL A 242 7.08 7.06 3.27
C VAL A 242 5.56 6.95 3.41
N GLN A 243 4.79 7.47 2.45
CA GLN A 243 3.33 7.35 2.47
C GLN A 243 2.89 5.89 2.40
N THR A 244 3.54 5.09 1.55
CA THR A 244 3.26 3.67 1.42
C THR A 244 3.52 2.94 2.75
N TYR A 245 4.69 3.13 3.34
CA TYR A 245 5.04 2.49 4.61
C TYR A 245 4.15 2.96 5.78
N ALA A 246 3.74 4.22 5.78
CA ALA A 246 2.79 4.76 6.76
C ALA A 246 1.41 4.10 6.65
N LEU A 247 0.90 3.87 5.43
CA LEU A 247 -0.36 3.17 5.19
C LEU A 247 -0.28 1.70 5.63
N LEU A 248 0.81 1.00 5.30
CA LEU A 248 1.04 -0.38 5.77
C LEU A 248 1.09 -0.45 7.30
N THR A 249 1.78 0.50 7.94
CA THR A 249 1.86 0.58 9.41
C THR A 249 0.49 0.85 10.03
N ALA A 250 -0.31 1.72 9.41
CA ALA A 250 -1.66 2.03 9.89
C ALA A 250 -2.61 0.83 9.72
N ALA A 251 -2.51 0.09 8.62
CA ALA A 251 -3.24 -1.15 8.40
C ALA A 251 -2.90 -2.24 9.41
N TYR A 252 -1.60 -2.46 9.67
CA TYR A 252 -1.18 -3.42 10.68
C TYR A 252 -1.74 -3.06 12.08
N LYS A 253 -1.70 -1.77 12.45
CA LYS A 253 -2.33 -1.29 13.70
C LYS A 253 -3.85 -1.52 13.72
N ALA A 254 -4.49 -1.48 12.56
CA ALA A 254 -5.91 -1.79 12.38
C ALA A 254 -6.21 -3.30 12.24
N ARG A 255 -5.22 -4.19 12.47
CA ARG A 255 -5.33 -5.65 12.30
C ARG A 255 -5.70 -6.07 10.88
N GLN A 256 -5.18 -5.34 9.91
CA GLN A 256 -5.29 -5.66 8.49
C GLN A 256 -3.90 -5.96 7.96
N ASN A 257 -3.66 -7.22 7.63
CA ASN A 257 -2.41 -7.63 6.99
C ASN A 257 -2.49 -7.26 5.52
N MET A 258 -1.54 -6.46 5.08
CA MET A 258 -1.45 -6.02 3.71
C MET A 258 -0.01 -5.76 3.33
N PHE A 259 0.23 -5.75 2.02
CA PHE A 259 1.47 -5.27 1.44
C PHE A 259 1.15 -4.36 0.26
N ALA A 260 2.14 -3.59 -0.17
CA ALA A 260 2.03 -2.70 -1.29
C ALA A 260 2.90 -3.19 -2.45
N PHE A 261 2.51 -2.84 -3.68
CA PHE A 261 3.30 -3.13 -4.86
C PHE A 261 3.21 -2.03 -5.91
N TYR A 262 4.26 -1.94 -6.71
CA TYR A 262 4.40 -0.96 -7.79
C TYR A 262 4.88 -1.67 -9.06
N ASN A 263 4.23 -1.38 -10.19
CA ASN A 263 4.59 -1.91 -11.50
C ASN A 263 5.16 -0.74 -12.33
N CYS A 264 6.49 -0.65 -12.45
CA CYS A 264 7.16 0.44 -13.14
C CYS A 264 7.51 0.06 -14.58
N GLY A 265 7.01 0.82 -15.56
CA GLY A 265 7.36 0.63 -16.97
C GLY A 265 6.49 -0.37 -17.75
N ASP A 266 6.64 -0.35 -19.06
CA ASP A 266 5.82 -1.04 -20.07
C ASP A 266 5.79 -2.56 -19.89
N LEU A 267 6.90 -3.14 -19.43
CA LEU A 267 7.07 -4.60 -19.34
C LEU A 267 6.72 -5.14 -17.94
N SER A 268 6.24 -4.29 -17.03
CA SER A 268 6.02 -4.62 -15.62
C SER A 268 4.63 -5.19 -15.29
N GLY A 269 3.71 -5.21 -16.26
CA GLY A 269 2.29 -5.52 -16.03
C GLY A 269 1.47 -4.34 -15.50
N ALA A 270 1.95 -3.11 -15.73
CA ALA A 270 1.19 -1.89 -15.44
C ALA A 270 0.07 -1.67 -16.47
N SER A 271 -1.12 -1.28 -15.99
CA SER A 271 -2.31 -1.10 -16.85
C SER A 271 -2.78 0.35 -16.98
N GLN A 272 -2.16 1.29 -16.27
CA GLN A 272 -2.49 2.72 -16.29
C GLN A 272 -1.21 3.58 -16.31
N PRO A 273 -1.17 4.65 -17.12
CA PRO A 273 0.02 5.50 -17.29
C PRO A 273 0.26 6.48 -16.16
N HIS A 274 -0.77 6.77 -15.38
CA HIS A 274 -0.68 7.64 -14.23
C HIS A 274 -0.13 6.84 -13.03
N LYS A 275 0.92 7.39 -12.42
CA LYS A 275 1.65 6.86 -11.28
C LYS A 275 0.74 6.45 -10.11
N HIS A 276 0.71 5.16 -9.82
CA HIS A 276 -0.07 4.59 -8.71
C HIS A 276 0.64 3.40 -8.07
N ILE A 277 0.52 3.29 -6.75
CA ILE A 277 0.95 2.17 -5.90
C ILE A 277 -0.30 1.42 -5.44
N GLN A 278 -0.25 0.09 -5.45
CA GLN A 278 -1.39 -0.77 -5.17
C GLN A 278 -1.22 -1.44 -3.82
N PHE A 279 -2.32 -1.63 -3.10
CA PHE A 279 -2.35 -2.28 -1.79
C PHE A 279 -3.37 -3.40 -1.82
N ILE A 280 -2.96 -4.58 -1.36
CA ILE A 280 -3.86 -5.73 -1.22
C ILE A 280 -3.73 -6.36 0.16
N THR A 281 -4.85 -6.89 0.65
CA THR A 281 -4.85 -7.68 1.87
C THR A 281 -4.35 -9.09 1.59
N VAL A 282 -3.71 -9.68 2.59
CA VAL A 282 -3.31 -11.09 2.61
C VAL A 282 -4.00 -11.77 3.79
N ASP A 283 -4.47 -12.99 3.56
CA ASP A 283 -5.19 -13.75 4.58
C ASP A 283 -4.20 -14.33 5.62
N ASP A 284 -2.93 -14.48 5.26
CA ASP A 284 -1.86 -14.94 6.13
C ASP A 284 -1.25 -13.79 6.95
N ASP A 285 -0.97 -14.06 8.23
CA ASP A 285 -0.20 -13.17 9.11
C ASP A 285 1.25 -13.02 8.64
N ASP A 286 1.75 -13.99 7.89
CA ASP A 286 3.12 -14.06 7.39
C ASP A 286 3.39 -13.21 6.15
N GLY A 287 2.39 -12.51 5.60
CA GLY A 287 2.56 -11.69 4.40
C GLY A 287 2.40 -12.49 3.09
N PRO A 288 2.81 -11.94 1.94
CA PRO A 288 2.80 -12.70 0.68
C PRO A 288 3.78 -13.88 0.72
N PRO A 289 3.53 -14.97 -0.03
CA PRO A 289 4.35 -16.19 0.00
C PRO A 289 5.87 -15.99 -0.11
N ILE A 290 6.31 -14.99 -0.87
CA ILE A 290 7.74 -14.68 -1.04
C ILE A 290 8.44 -14.26 0.26
N GLU A 291 7.70 -13.72 1.25
CA GLU A 291 8.28 -13.28 2.53
C GLU A 291 8.83 -14.45 3.35
N ALA A 292 8.29 -15.67 3.17
CA ALA A 292 8.82 -16.85 3.85
C ALA A 292 10.30 -17.10 3.48
N LEU A 293 10.64 -16.94 2.19
CA LEU A 293 12.03 -17.01 1.74
C LEU A 293 12.86 -15.84 2.27
N ALA A 294 12.34 -14.61 2.16
CA ALA A 294 13.07 -13.43 2.59
C ALA A 294 13.41 -13.47 4.08
N ARG A 295 12.50 -13.92 4.95
CA ARG A 295 12.76 -14.10 6.39
C ARG A 295 13.77 -15.19 6.69
N ALA A 296 13.80 -16.27 5.92
CA ALA A 296 14.71 -17.40 6.16
C ALA A 296 16.18 -17.07 5.88
N VAL A 297 16.48 -16.00 5.13
CA VAL A 297 17.86 -15.62 4.81
C VAL A 297 18.60 -15.09 6.05
N THR A 298 19.74 -15.69 6.35
CA THR A 298 20.68 -15.15 7.35
C THR A 298 21.60 -14.14 6.67
N LEU A 299 21.59 -12.89 7.14
CA LEU A 299 22.41 -11.83 6.57
C LEU A 299 23.72 -11.69 7.33
N GLU A 300 24.83 -11.59 6.60
CA GLU A 300 26.14 -11.27 7.18
C GLU A 300 26.20 -9.82 7.72
N ALA A 301 25.46 -8.91 7.06
CA ALA A 301 25.29 -7.53 7.48
C ALA A 301 23.82 -7.11 7.33
N PRO A 302 23.19 -6.50 8.36
CA PRO A 302 21.75 -6.24 8.38
C PRO A 302 21.29 -5.14 7.40
N ASP A 303 22.18 -4.23 7.01
CA ASP A 303 21.85 -3.05 6.19
C ASP A 303 22.32 -3.18 4.73
N LYS A 304 22.41 -4.41 4.22
CA LYS A 304 22.82 -4.67 2.84
C LYS A 304 21.72 -5.35 2.03
N PRO A 305 21.58 -4.98 0.74
CA PRO A 305 20.83 -5.78 -0.21
C PRO A 305 21.32 -7.23 -0.26
N PHE A 306 20.40 -8.14 -0.56
CA PHE A 306 20.67 -9.55 -0.78
C PHE A 306 19.75 -10.10 -1.87
N SER A 307 20.05 -11.31 -2.36
CA SER A 307 19.22 -12.03 -3.33
C SER A 307 18.75 -13.36 -2.75
N LEU A 308 17.54 -13.76 -3.11
CA LEU A 308 16.97 -15.07 -2.83
C LEU A 308 17.51 -16.06 -3.87
N THR A 309 18.64 -16.69 -3.56
CA THR A 309 19.40 -17.56 -4.49
C THR A 309 18.66 -18.84 -4.88
N SER A 310 17.63 -19.23 -4.12
CA SER A 310 16.76 -20.37 -4.47
C SER A 310 15.79 -20.06 -5.62
N LEU A 311 15.64 -18.79 -6.02
CA LEU A 311 14.75 -18.40 -7.11
C LEU A 311 15.49 -18.42 -8.45
N PRO A 312 14.84 -18.89 -9.54
CA PRO A 312 15.47 -19.04 -10.85
C PRO A 312 15.52 -17.73 -11.66
N TYR A 313 15.40 -16.57 -11.01
CA TYR A 313 15.36 -15.25 -11.63
C TYR A 313 15.99 -14.19 -10.73
N ALA A 314 16.43 -13.09 -11.34
CA ALA A 314 17.00 -11.94 -10.65
C ALA A 314 15.98 -11.32 -9.68
N ASN A 315 16.43 -11.11 -8.45
CA ASN A 315 15.66 -10.49 -7.40
C ASN A 315 16.61 -9.77 -6.43
N HIS A 316 16.21 -8.57 -6.01
CA HIS A 316 17.00 -7.71 -5.14
C HIS A 316 16.14 -7.35 -3.94
N VAL A 317 16.58 -7.73 -2.74
CA VAL A 317 15.81 -7.60 -1.51
C VAL A 317 16.60 -6.81 -0.48
N TYR A 318 15.93 -5.93 0.26
CA TYR A 318 16.47 -5.23 1.42
C TYR A 318 15.61 -5.55 2.63
N ARG A 319 16.23 -5.94 3.75
CA ARG A 319 15.54 -6.16 5.02
C ARG A 319 15.55 -4.89 5.85
N PHE A 320 14.38 -4.39 6.21
CA PHE A 320 14.26 -3.21 7.04
C PHE A 320 14.78 -3.45 8.46
N PRO A 321 15.33 -2.42 9.12
CA PRO A 321 15.69 -2.48 10.52
C PRO A 321 14.48 -2.86 11.38
N GLN A 322 14.71 -3.66 12.42
CA GLN A 322 13.66 -3.96 13.39
C GLN A 322 13.11 -2.66 13.99
N ARG A 323 11.78 -2.59 14.12
CA ARG A 323 11.06 -1.43 14.65
C ARG A 323 11.19 -0.15 13.81
N LEU A 324 11.43 -0.25 12.50
CA LEU A 324 11.42 0.90 11.58
C LEU A 324 10.16 1.78 11.77
N SER A 325 8.98 1.18 11.94
CA SER A 325 7.71 1.87 12.20
C SER A 325 7.64 2.70 13.50
N SER A 326 8.60 2.52 14.41
CA SER A 326 8.72 3.27 15.66
C SER A 326 9.77 4.38 15.59
N MET A 327 10.51 4.50 14.48
CA MET A 327 11.53 5.51 14.30
C MET A 327 10.93 6.88 13.95
N PRO A 328 11.67 7.98 14.16
CA PRO A 328 11.32 9.29 13.62
C PRO A 328 11.13 9.27 12.11
N ARG A 329 10.24 10.12 11.60
CA ARG A 329 9.84 10.15 10.18
C ARG A 329 11.02 10.38 9.22
N ASP A 330 11.94 11.28 9.57
CA ASP A 330 13.16 11.56 8.82
C ASP A 330 14.07 10.33 8.70
N LYS A 331 14.15 9.52 9.77
CA LYS A 331 14.91 8.27 9.75
C LYS A 331 14.23 7.19 8.92
N ILE A 332 12.90 7.10 8.99
CA ILE A 332 12.12 6.20 8.14
C ILE A 332 12.36 6.55 6.66
N GLU A 333 12.23 7.82 6.30
CA GLU A 333 12.46 8.31 4.94
C GLU A 333 13.87 7.95 4.45
N HIS A 334 14.90 8.24 5.24
CA HIS A 334 16.28 7.93 4.89
C HIS A 334 16.50 6.42 4.65
N VAL A 335 15.99 5.56 5.54
CA VAL A 335 16.13 4.10 5.40
C VAL A 335 15.42 3.61 4.14
N LEU A 336 14.18 4.03 3.92
CA LEU A 336 13.38 3.61 2.76
C LEU A 336 14.01 4.08 1.44
N ALA A 337 14.43 5.35 1.37
CA ALA A 337 15.05 5.91 0.18
C ALA A 337 16.40 5.25 -0.13
N ALA A 338 17.26 5.05 0.87
CA ALA A 338 18.54 4.38 0.69
C ALA A 338 18.37 2.92 0.25
N ALA A 339 17.44 2.18 0.87
CA ALA A 339 17.08 0.82 0.48
C ALA A 339 16.62 0.79 -0.98
N PHE A 340 15.63 1.61 -1.36
CA PHE A 340 15.10 1.62 -2.71
C PHE A 340 16.15 1.98 -3.76
N LEU A 341 16.96 3.01 -3.53
CA LEU A 341 18.04 3.39 -4.46
C LEU A 341 19.04 2.26 -4.64
N SER A 342 19.48 1.61 -3.55
CA SER A 342 20.43 0.50 -3.63
C SER A 342 19.89 -0.70 -4.44
N LEU A 343 18.60 -1.02 -4.29
CA LEU A 343 17.96 -2.10 -5.04
C LEU A 343 17.69 -1.72 -6.49
N LEU A 344 17.38 -0.44 -6.75
CA LEU A 344 17.21 0.08 -8.10
C LEU A 344 18.53 0.03 -8.87
N ASP A 345 19.64 0.42 -8.26
CA ASP A 345 20.98 0.33 -8.86
C ASP A 345 21.33 -1.12 -9.23
N LEU A 346 21.01 -2.09 -8.35
CA LEU A 346 21.19 -3.51 -8.65
C LEU A 346 20.29 -3.98 -9.79
N ALA A 347 19.03 -3.54 -9.84
CA ALA A 347 18.12 -3.87 -10.93
C ALA A 347 18.61 -3.32 -12.28
N ILE A 348 19.10 -2.07 -12.30
CA ILE A 348 19.72 -1.46 -13.49
C ILE A 348 20.99 -2.22 -13.88
N SER A 349 21.82 -2.59 -12.91
CA SER A 349 23.00 -3.43 -13.15
C SER A 349 22.62 -4.77 -13.78
N THR A 350 21.56 -5.43 -13.32
CA THR A 350 21.08 -6.68 -13.94
C THR A 350 20.66 -6.46 -15.39
N ILE A 351 19.90 -5.39 -15.65
CA ILE A 351 19.43 -5.05 -16.99
C ILE A 351 20.60 -4.75 -17.94
N ARG A 352 21.65 -4.05 -17.47
CA ARG A 352 22.86 -3.76 -18.25
C ARG A 352 23.62 -5.03 -18.70
N HIS A 353 23.48 -6.12 -17.97
CA HIS A 353 24.11 -7.40 -18.28
C HIS A 353 23.21 -8.33 -19.13
N ALA A 354 22.02 -7.87 -19.54
CA ALA A 354 21.14 -8.60 -20.44
C ALA A 354 21.24 -8.00 -21.86
N PRO A 355 22.04 -8.59 -22.77
CA PRO A 355 22.27 -8.01 -24.09
C PRO A 355 21.01 -8.02 -24.99
N ASP A 356 20.05 -8.89 -24.70
CA ASP A 356 18.76 -9.00 -25.38
C ASP A 356 17.65 -8.14 -24.75
N TYR A 357 17.98 -7.30 -23.77
CA TYR A 357 16.98 -6.45 -23.12
C TYR A 357 16.39 -5.42 -24.12
N PRO A 358 15.06 -5.25 -24.17
CA PRO A 358 14.43 -4.28 -25.07
C PRO A 358 14.95 -2.85 -24.85
N ALA A 359 15.22 -2.14 -25.94
CA ALA A 359 15.59 -0.73 -25.86
C ALA A 359 14.45 0.10 -25.26
N GLY A 360 14.75 0.97 -24.29
CA GLY A 360 13.74 1.81 -23.65
C GLY A 360 14.05 2.09 -22.19
N LYS A 361 13.02 2.54 -21.46
CA LYS A 361 13.12 2.73 -20.02
C LYS A 361 13.08 1.35 -19.32
N PRO A 362 13.96 1.11 -18.34
CA PRO A 362 13.91 -0.08 -17.50
C PRO A 362 12.53 -0.32 -16.91
N SER A 363 12.05 -1.56 -17.00
CA SER A 363 10.84 -2.01 -16.33
C SER A 363 11.19 -2.89 -15.13
N TYR A 364 10.46 -2.71 -14.03
CA TYR A 364 10.66 -3.49 -12.80
C TYR A 364 9.39 -3.50 -11.95
N ASN A 365 9.29 -4.51 -11.08
CA ASN A 365 8.30 -4.56 -10.02
C ASN A 365 8.92 -4.20 -8.69
N VAL A 366 8.13 -3.59 -7.81
CA VAL A 366 8.48 -3.35 -6.41
C VAL A 366 7.42 -4.00 -5.53
N ILE A 367 7.85 -4.66 -4.47
CA ILE A 367 6.98 -5.18 -3.40
C ILE A 367 7.47 -4.59 -2.08
N ILE A 368 6.56 -4.03 -1.30
CA ILE A 368 6.85 -3.36 -0.03
C ILE A 368 6.02 -4.00 1.07
N THR A 369 6.69 -4.62 2.03
CA THR A 369 6.07 -5.14 3.27
C THR A 369 6.52 -4.28 4.46
N LEU A 370 6.13 -4.67 5.68
CA LEU A 370 6.68 -4.02 6.88
C LEU A 370 8.13 -4.45 7.19
N GLU A 371 8.59 -5.56 6.61
CA GLU A 371 9.88 -6.17 6.89
C GLU A 371 10.87 -6.07 5.73
N HIS A 372 10.39 -6.07 4.48
CA HIS A 372 11.26 -6.13 3.31
C HIS A 372 10.80 -5.19 2.19
N LEU A 373 11.78 -4.76 1.40
CA LEU A 373 11.60 -4.14 0.09
C LEU A 373 12.18 -5.07 -0.96
N HIS A 374 11.41 -5.38 -2.00
CA HIS A 374 11.86 -6.19 -3.13
C HIS A 374 11.81 -5.35 -4.41
N VAL A 375 12.86 -5.43 -5.23
CA VAL A 375 12.88 -4.88 -6.60
C VAL A 375 13.24 -6.00 -7.57
N LEU A 376 12.40 -6.19 -8.58
CA LEU A 376 12.51 -7.30 -9.52
C LEU A 376 12.55 -6.75 -10.96
N PRO A 377 13.69 -6.84 -11.67
CA PRO A 377 13.78 -6.36 -13.04
C PRO A 377 12.91 -7.21 -13.99
N ARG A 378 12.28 -6.56 -14.98
CA ARG A 378 11.29 -7.17 -15.88
C ARG A 378 11.66 -6.99 -17.35
N ARG A 379 11.48 -8.05 -18.15
CA ARG A 379 11.72 -8.04 -19.62
C ARG A 379 10.44 -8.14 -20.44
N GLU A 380 9.39 -8.77 -19.93
CA GLU A 380 8.17 -9.03 -20.69
C GLU A 380 6.96 -8.96 -19.75
N GLU A 381 5.83 -8.43 -20.23
CA GLU A 381 4.60 -8.36 -19.44
C GLU A 381 3.94 -9.75 -19.28
N ASN A 382 3.93 -10.52 -20.37
CA ASN A 382 3.13 -11.73 -20.50
C ASN A 382 4.02 -12.94 -20.77
N PHE A 383 3.69 -14.07 -20.16
CA PHE A 383 4.30 -15.36 -20.46
C PHE A 383 3.34 -16.17 -21.35
N VAL A 384 3.84 -16.74 -22.45
CA VAL A 384 3.03 -17.63 -23.31
C VAL A 384 3.06 -19.04 -22.74
N LEU A 385 1.95 -19.52 -22.20
CA LEU A 385 1.84 -20.88 -21.66
C LEU A 385 2.01 -21.90 -22.79
N GLN A 386 2.97 -22.81 -22.66
CA GLN A 386 3.32 -23.74 -23.75
C GLN A 386 2.19 -24.71 -24.10
N GLU A 387 1.46 -25.17 -23.09
CA GLU A 387 0.39 -26.15 -23.26
C GLU A 387 -0.85 -25.56 -23.93
N THR A 388 -1.19 -24.30 -23.62
CA THR A 388 -2.45 -23.70 -24.05
C THR A 388 -2.30 -22.67 -25.16
N GLY A 389 -1.11 -22.07 -25.29
CA GLY A 389 -0.84 -20.91 -26.13
C GLY A 389 -1.39 -19.59 -25.57
N ASP A 390 -1.94 -19.59 -24.34
CA ASP A 390 -2.54 -18.41 -23.74
C ASP A 390 -1.47 -17.47 -23.15
N ASN A 391 -1.72 -16.17 -23.23
CA ASN A 391 -0.90 -15.16 -22.58
C ASN A 391 -1.29 -15.01 -21.11
N LEU A 392 -0.38 -15.39 -20.22
CA LEU A 392 -0.48 -15.17 -18.79
C LEU A 392 0.14 -13.81 -18.42
N ASN A 393 -0.68 -12.86 -17.99
CA ASN A 393 -0.21 -11.56 -17.53
C ASN A 393 0.48 -11.69 -16.16
N VAL A 394 1.72 -11.20 -16.05
CA VAL A 394 2.49 -11.21 -14.81
C VAL A 394 2.82 -9.78 -14.39
N ASN A 395 2.41 -9.42 -13.18
CA ASN A 395 2.80 -8.17 -12.52
C ASN A 395 3.54 -8.47 -11.20
N ALA A 396 3.74 -7.46 -10.35
CA ALA A 396 4.40 -7.64 -9.05
C ALA A 396 3.81 -8.75 -8.17
N LEU A 397 2.50 -9.05 -8.29
CA LEU A 397 1.86 -10.13 -7.52
C LEU A 397 2.42 -11.50 -7.88
N GLY A 398 2.75 -11.74 -9.16
CA GLY A 398 3.37 -13.00 -9.57
C GLY A 398 4.68 -13.24 -8.81
N TYR A 399 5.51 -12.20 -8.67
CA TYR A 399 6.75 -12.24 -7.90
C TYR A 399 6.56 -12.23 -6.38
N ALA A 400 5.41 -11.75 -5.90
CA ALA A 400 4.99 -11.93 -4.51
C ALA A 400 4.60 -13.40 -4.20
N GLY A 401 4.55 -14.24 -5.23
CA GLY A 401 4.13 -15.63 -5.16
C GLY A 401 2.62 -15.83 -5.37
N MET A 402 1.93 -14.83 -5.93
CA MET A 402 0.48 -14.76 -6.08
C MET A 402 0.09 -14.58 -7.56
N LEU A 403 -0.18 -15.68 -8.25
CA LEU A 403 -0.55 -15.68 -9.66
C LEU A 403 -2.07 -15.55 -9.83
N LEU A 404 -2.49 -15.01 -10.98
CA LEU A 404 -3.90 -14.85 -11.34
C LEU A 404 -4.17 -15.50 -12.69
N VAL A 405 -5.07 -16.49 -12.71
CA VAL A 405 -5.51 -17.19 -13.91
C VAL A 405 -7.00 -16.98 -14.14
N LYS A 406 -7.40 -17.00 -15.41
CA LYS A 406 -8.77 -16.70 -15.86
C LYS A 406 -9.57 -17.96 -16.15
N SER A 407 -8.97 -19.14 -16.11
CA SER A 407 -9.66 -20.41 -16.35
C SER A 407 -8.98 -21.59 -15.65
N GLU A 408 -9.72 -22.68 -15.46
CA GLU A 408 -9.20 -23.95 -14.99
C GLU A 408 -8.15 -24.52 -15.96
N ARG A 409 -8.30 -24.26 -17.26
CA ARG A 409 -7.31 -24.65 -18.27
C ARG A 409 -5.97 -23.94 -18.06
N GLU A 410 -6.00 -22.63 -17.84
CA GLU A 410 -4.80 -21.84 -17.49
C GLU A 410 -4.21 -22.29 -16.16
N LEU A 411 -5.06 -22.59 -15.16
CA LEU A 411 -4.62 -23.08 -13.85
C LEU A 411 -3.78 -24.34 -13.96
N GLU A 412 -4.26 -25.36 -14.68
CA GLU A 412 -3.54 -26.61 -14.85
C GLU A 412 -2.28 -26.43 -15.68
N ALA A 413 -2.32 -25.58 -16.72
CA ALA A 413 -1.13 -25.25 -17.51
C ALA A 413 -0.04 -24.54 -16.68
N VAL A 414 -0.41 -23.61 -15.79
CA VAL A 414 0.54 -22.94 -14.89
C VAL A 414 1.19 -23.95 -13.94
N LYS A 415 0.42 -24.87 -13.35
CA LYS A 415 0.95 -25.92 -12.47
C LYS A 415 1.87 -26.90 -13.20
N SER A 416 1.52 -27.24 -14.45
CA SER A 416 2.28 -28.15 -15.31
C SER A 416 3.61 -27.52 -15.73
N GLU A 417 3.59 -26.24 -16.09
CA GLU A 417 4.76 -25.51 -16.57
C GLU A 417 5.74 -25.10 -15.46
N GLY A 418 5.23 -24.86 -14.26
CA GLY A 418 6.00 -24.43 -13.09
C GLY A 418 6.11 -22.91 -12.99
N VAL A 419 5.80 -22.37 -11.82
CA VAL A 419 5.80 -20.94 -11.52
C VAL A 419 7.20 -20.35 -11.64
N GLY A 420 8.23 -21.06 -11.18
CA GLY A 420 9.62 -20.60 -11.30
C GLY A 420 10.04 -20.37 -12.75
N LYS A 421 9.66 -21.30 -13.65
CA LYS A 421 9.93 -21.18 -15.09
C LYS A 421 9.18 -20.01 -15.71
N ILE A 422 7.91 -19.83 -15.36
CA ILE A 422 7.08 -18.71 -15.83
C ILE A 422 7.71 -17.36 -15.43
N LEU A 423 8.00 -17.17 -14.13
CA LEU A 423 8.54 -15.92 -13.61
C LEU A 423 9.95 -15.60 -14.14
N ARG A 424 10.75 -16.65 -14.41
CA ARG A 424 12.02 -16.52 -15.13
C ARG A 424 11.83 -16.04 -16.56
N GLY A 425 10.83 -16.58 -17.28
CA GLY A 425 10.57 -16.20 -18.67
C GLY A 425 10.19 -14.72 -18.86
N VAL A 426 9.51 -14.13 -17.88
CA VAL A 426 9.14 -12.69 -17.90
C VAL A 426 10.07 -11.78 -17.08
N GLY A 427 11.04 -12.37 -16.38
CA GLY A 427 12.06 -11.70 -15.57
C GLY A 427 13.43 -11.71 -16.24
N LEU A 428 14.48 -11.39 -15.48
CA LEU A 428 15.87 -11.49 -15.95
C LEU A 428 16.62 -12.60 -15.22
N GLU A 429 17.71 -13.08 -15.82
CA GLU A 429 18.65 -13.98 -15.16
C GLU A 429 19.37 -13.28 -14.00
N SER A 430 19.66 -14.03 -12.94
CA SER A 430 20.47 -13.51 -11.84
C SER A 430 21.91 -13.30 -12.30
N VAL A 431 22.46 -12.13 -11.98
CA VAL A 431 23.87 -11.78 -12.19
C VAL A 431 24.58 -11.51 -10.87
N HIS A 432 24.08 -12.12 -9.78
CA HIS A 432 24.56 -11.89 -8.42
C HIS A 432 26.08 -12.06 -8.28
N ASP A 433 26.65 -13.11 -8.87
CA ASP A 433 28.09 -13.36 -8.81
C ASP A 433 28.92 -12.24 -9.45
N LEU A 434 28.43 -11.65 -10.55
CA LEU A 434 29.07 -10.50 -11.21
C LEU A 434 28.95 -9.24 -10.36
N GLN A 435 27.79 -9.03 -9.73
CA GLN A 435 27.54 -7.88 -8.84
C GLN A 435 28.43 -7.94 -7.58
N VAL A 436 28.68 -9.14 -7.04
CA VAL A 436 29.56 -9.35 -5.89
C VAL A 436 31.04 -9.22 -6.28
N ALA A 437 31.44 -9.70 -7.46
CA ALA A 437 32.81 -9.61 -7.94
C ALA A 437 33.26 -8.18 -8.33
N GLY A 438 32.30 -7.28 -8.59
CA GLY A 438 32.55 -5.91 -9.03
C GLY A 438 33.17 -5.83 -10.43
N THR A 439 33.73 -4.67 -10.77
CA THR A 439 34.33 -4.39 -12.10
C THR A 439 35.59 -5.22 -12.41
N SER A 440 36.07 -6.04 -11.48
CA SER A 440 37.28 -6.88 -11.62
C SER A 440 37.18 -7.95 -12.71
N LEU A 441 35.95 -8.35 -13.08
CA LEU A 441 35.66 -9.40 -14.06
C LEU A 441 34.88 -8.89 -15.29
N GLU A 442 34.62 -7.58 -15.40
CA GLU A 442 34.07 -7.03 -16.63
C GLU A 442 35.10 -7.26 -17.75
N PRO A 443 34.76 -8.00 -18.82
CA PRO A 443 35.68 -8.19 -19.92
C PRO A 443 35.97 -6.81 -20.50
N GLY A 444 37.19 -6.33 -20.28
CA GLY A 444 37.67 -5.09 -20.84
C GLY A 444 37.43 -5.12 -22.34
N ASP A 445 36.76 -4.10 -22.84
CA ASP A 445 36.55 -3.85 -24.27
C ASP A 445 37.93 -3.81 -24.94
N VAL A 446 38.39 -4.97 -25.42
CA VAL A 446 39.59 -5.06 -26.26
C VAL A 446 39.13 -4.54 -27.61
N GLY A 447 39.13 -3.22 -27.73
CA GLY A 447 38.88 -2.52 -28.96
C GLY A 447 39.76 -3.09 -30.05
N THR A 448 39.17 -3.87 -30.95
CA THR A 448 39.74 -4.13 -32.27
C THR A 448 39.61 -2.85 -33.07
N HIS A 449 40.59 -1.95 -32.87
CA HIS A 449 40.97 -1.00 -33.90
C HIS A 449 41.76 -1.76 -34.97
N LEU A 450 41.10 -2.01 -36.10
CA LEU A 450 41.73 -2.10 -37.41
C LEU A 450 40.95 -1.22 -38.39
#